data_AF-A0A7K1SIH9-F1
#
_entry.id   AF-A0A7K1SIH9-F1
#
_cell.length_a   1.000
_cell.length_b   1.000
_cell.length_c   1.000
_cell.angle_alpha   90.00
_cell.angle_beta   90.00
_cell.angle_gamma   90.00
#
_symmetry.space_group_name_H-M   'P 1'
#
loop_
_entity.id
_entity.type
_entity.pdbx_description
1 polymer ?
#
loop_
_entity_poly.entity_id
_entity_poly.type
_entity_poly.pdbx_seq_one_letter_code
_entity_poly.pdbx_strand_id
1 'polypeptide(L)'
;MFILLSTFLKVAIPLVSLAMLLVGYLLYRTLSTVKLDAEQKRLYGLTPIEFPEQHTRVAKDQPEYRPLPAHFKEGDQGQMVACWQLAPLDRLKILLTGKLWCSMWTFHKPVQPLFFSVNKADVLEPTT
;
A
#
# COMPACT_ATOMS: atom_id res chain seq x y z
N MET A 1 11.60 50.99 -7.53
CA MET A 1 10.91 50.02 -6.64
C MET A 1 10.35 48.81 -7.40
N PHE A 2 9.61 49.00 -8.51
CA PHE A 2 9.02 47.90 -9.31
C PHE A 2 10.04 46.92 -9.93
N ILE A 3 11.16 47.40 -10.47
CA ILE A 3 12.18 46.56 -11.11
C ILE A 3 12.84 45.62 -10.09
N LEU A 4 13.19 46.14 -8.91
CA LEU A 4 13.81 45.36 -7.83
C LEU A 4 12.90 44.23 -7.34
N LEU A 5 11.61 44.52 -7.19
CA LEU A 5 10.60 43.52 -6.80
C LEU A 5 10.44 42.43 -7.88
N SER A 6 10.44 42.80 -9.16
CA SER A 6 10.32 41.85 -10.27
C SER A 6 11.53 40.92 -10.39
N THR A 7 12.74 41.44 -10.18
CA THR A 7 13.98 40.66 -10.21
C THR A 7 14.05 39.73 -8.99
N PHE A 8 13.65 40.23 -7.81
CA PHE A 8 13.54 39.41 -6.61
C PHE A 8 12.57 38.23 -6.82
N LEU A 9 11.39 38.49 -7.38
CA LEU A 9 10.39 37.43 -7.62
C LEU A 9 10.90 36.37 -8.62
N LYS A 10 11.59 36.80 -9.68
CA LYS A 10 12.19 35.90 -10.70
C LYS A 10 13.28 34.99 -10.15
N VAL A 11 13.93 35.35 -9.04
CA VAL A 11 14.95 34.52 -8.39
C VAL A 11 14.37 33.72 -7.22
N ALA A 12 13.52 34.34 -6.42
CA ALA A 12 12.93 33.71 -5.23
C ALA A 12 12.01 32.54 -5.60
N ILE A 13 11.15 32.69 -6.63
CA ILE A 13 10.24 31.62 -7.06
C ILE A 13 10.99 30.35 -7.47
N PRO A 14 11.94 30.38 -8.43
CA PRO A 14 12.64 29.15 -8.83
C PRO A 14 13.49 28.57 -7.69
N LEU A 15 14.06 29.41 -6.81
CA LEU A 15 14.81 28.93 -5.65
C LEU A 15 13.91 28.17 -4.67
N VAL A 16 12.71 28.68 -4.39
CA VAL A 16 11.69 28.01 -3.56
C VAL A 16 11.19 26.74 -4.25
N SER A 17 10.92 26.77 -5.56
CA SER A 17 10.52 25.58 -6.31
C SER A 17 11.60 24.49 -6.27
N LEU A 18 12.87 24.84 -6.44
CA LEU A 18 13.99 23.90 -6.35
C LEU A 18 14.11 23.31 -4.94
N ALA A 19 13.96 24.13 -3.90
CA ALA A 19 13.96 23.66 -2.51
C ALA A 19 12.81 22.68 -2.25
N MET A 20 11.61 22.96 -2.75
CA MET A 20 10.44 22.07 -2.63
C MET A 20 10.66 20.74 -3.36
N LEU A 21 11.26 20.77 -4.56
CA LEU A 21 11.60 19.55 -5.29
C LEU A 21 12.65 18.71 -4.54
N LEU A 22 13.67 19.36 -3.97
CA LEU A 22 14.68 18.68 -3.16
C LEU A 22 14.06 18.03 -1.92
N VAL A 23 13.20 18.75 -1.20
CA VAL A 23 12.47 18.23 -0.04
C VAL A 23 11.59 17.04 -0.45
N GLY A 24 10.83 17.17 -1.54
CA GLY A 24 10.02 16.07 -2.09
C GLY A 24 10.87 14.84 -2.44
N TYR A 25 12.03 15.05 -3.07
CA TYR A 25 12.97 13.98 -3.39
C TYR A 25 13.55 13.30 -2.14
N LEU A 26 13.96 14.07 -1.13
CA LEU A 26 14.48 13.53 0.13
C LEU A 26 13.41 12.77 0.92
N LEU A 27 12.17 13.27 0.94
CA LEU A 27 11.02 12.57 1.51
C LEU A 27 10.75 11.27 0.76
N TYR A 28 10.68 11.29 -0.58
CA TYR A 28 10.51 10.10 -1.40
C TYR A 28 11.60 9.06 -1.10
N ARG A 29 12.87 9.47 -1.07
CA ARG A 29 13.99 8.58 -0.79
C ARG A 29 13.87 7.97 0.61
N THR A 30 13.60 8.78 1.62
CA THR A 30 13.49 8.33 3.01
C THR A 30 12.31 7.37 3.19
N LEU A 31 11.14 7.68 2.64
CA LEU A 31 9.97 6.81 2.70
C LEU A 31 10.14 5.55 1.85
N SER A 32 10.92 5.61 0.77
CA SER A 32 11.20 4.46 -0.09
C SER A 32 12.18 3.47 0.53
N THR A 33 13.09 3.92 1.40
CA THR A 33 14.01 3.00 2.10
C THR A 33 13.26 2.06 3.03
N VAL A 34 13.60 0.76 2.96
CA VAL A 34 13.05 -0.25 3.88
C VAL A 34 13.81 -0.14 5.20
N LYS A 35 13.12 0.22 6.27
CA LYS A 35 13.63 0.09 7.64
C LYS A 35 13.15 -1.25 8.21
N LEU A 36 14.09 -2.18 8.34
CA LEU A 36 13.88 -3.42 9.08
C LEU A 36 14.26 -3.17 10.55
N ASP A 37 13.52 -3.73 11.50
CA ASP A 37 13.97 -3.76 12.90
C ASP A 37 15.11 -4.78 13.10
N ALA A 38 15.62 -4.86 14.32
CA ALA A 38 16.72 -5.77 14.68
C ALA A 38 16.36 -7.26 14.50
N GLU A 39 15.07 -7.60 14.41
CA GLU A 39 14.56 -8.95 14.13
C GLU A 39 14.17 -9.12 12.65
N GLN A 40 14.55 -8.18 11.78
CA GLN A 40 14.16 -8.15 10.36
C GLN A 40 12.65 -8.06 10.12
N LYS A 41 11.89 -7.67 11.14
CA LYS A 41 10.45 -7.47 11.08
C LYS A 41 10.19 -6.01 10.71
N ARG A 42 9.19 -5.79 9.86
CA ARG A 42 8.80 -4.42 9.50
C ARG A 42 8.07 -3.79 10.69
N LEU A 43 8.60 -2.68 11.21
CA LEU A 43 8.01 -1.87 12.28
C LEU A 43 6.60 -1.34 11.94
N TYR A 44 6.29 -1.18 10.65
CA TYR A 44 5.00 -0.73 10.10
C TYR A 44 4.73 -1.49 8.79
N GLY A 45 3.47 -1.88 8.53
CA GLY A 45 3.14 -2.64 7.32
C GLY A 45 1.66 -2.86 7.09
N LEU A 46 1.32 -3.54 5.99
CA LEU A 46 -0.04 -4.02 5.71
C LEU A 46 -0.41 -5.10 6.74
N THR A 47 -1.44 -4.85 7.53
CA THR A 47 -2.01 -5.85 8.45
C THR A 47 -3.31 -6.39 7.87
N PRO A 48 -3.50 -7.71 7.78
CA PRO A 48 -4.81 -8.25 7.42
C PRO A 48 -5.82 -7.84 8.49
N ILE A 49 -7.01 -7.43 8.07
CA ILE A 49 -8.09 -7.00 8.97
C ILE A 49 -9.35 -7.81 8.73
N GLU A 50 -10.16 -7.87 9.78
CA GLU A 50 -11.47 -8.50 9.71
C GLU A 50 -12.50 -7.60 9.03
N PHE A 51 -13.46 -8.20 8.35
CA PHE A 51 -14.53 -7.51 7.65
C PHE A 51 -15.85 -8.30 7.73
N PRO A 52 -17.03 -7.65 7.60
CA PRO A 52 -18.32 -8.28 7.89
C PRO A 52 -18.61 -9.57 7.12
N GLU A 53 -18.19 -9.66 5.87
CA GLU A 53 -18.48 -10.80 4.99
C GLU A 53 -17.54 -12.00 5.21
N GLN A 54 -16.50 -11.86 6.03
CA GLN A 54 -15.57 -12.95 6.32
C GLN A 54 -16.29 -14.14 6.99
N HIS A 55 -15.88 -15.36 6.67
CA HIS A 55 -16.38 -16.57 7.33
C HIS A 55 -15.29 -17.58 7.66
N THR A 56 -14.05 -17.34 7.25
CA THR A 56 -12.94 -18.25 7.53
C THR A 56 -11.64 -17.51 7.81
N ARG A 57 -10.68 -18.23 8.39
CA ARG A 57 -9.31 -17.78 8.59
C ARG A 57 -8.37 -18.80 7.95
N VAL A 58 -7.70 -18.37 6.88
CA VAL A 58 -6.69 -19.18 6.21
C VAL A 58 -5.46 -19.28 7.10
N ALA A 59 -4.82 -20.46 7.10
CA ALA A 59 -3.61 -20.76 7.88
C ALA A 59 -3.74 -20.53 9.41
N LYS A 60 -4.95 -20.66 9.97
CA LYS A 60 -5.20 -20.43 11.40
C LYS A 60 -4.42 -21.37 12.35
N ASP A 61 -4.15 -22.60 11.92
CA ASP A 61 -3.51 -23.65 12.72
C ASP A 61 -2.02 -23.84 12.37
N GLN A 62 -1.41 -22.87 11.68
CA GLN A 62 -0.01 -22.92 11.26
C GLN A 62 0.79 -21.84 12.01
N PRO A 63 1.61 -22.19 13.01
CA PRO A 63 2.28 -21.21 13.87
C PRO A 63 3.26 -20.29 13.14
N GLU A 64 3.76 -20.70 11.97
CA GLU A 64 4.66 -19.93 11.12
C GLU A 64 3.95 -18.80 10.37
N TYR A 65 2.62 -18.87 10.24
CA TYR A 65 1.83 -17.92 9.47
C TYR A 65 0.88 -17.13 10.36
N ARG A 66 0.64 -15.87 9.97
CA ARG A 66 -0.42 -15.08 10.59
C ARG A 66 -1.75 -15.50 9.98
N PRO A 67 -2.77 -15.82 10.79
CA PRO A 67 -4.09 -16.15 10.26
C PRO A 67 -4.63 -15.02 9.38
N LEU A 68 -5.11 -15.37 8.18
CA LEU A 68 -5.64 -14.41 7.21
C LEU A 68 -7.18 -14.51 7.22
N PRO A 69 -7.90 -13.49 7.74
CA PRO A 69 -9.36 -13.44 7.62
C PRO A 69 -9.76 -13.30 6.15
N ALA A 70 -10.66 -14.17 5.71
CA ALA A 70 -11.06 -14.26 4.32
C ALA A 70 -12.54 -14.61 4.14
N HIS A 71 -13.06 -14.22 2.99
CA HIS A 71 -14.33 -14.64 2.44
C HIS A 71 -14.07 -15.44 1.17
N PHE A 72 -14.46 -16.70 1.14
CA PHE A 72 -14.47 -17.51 -0.08
C PHE A 72 -15.85 -17.41 -0.73
N LYS A 73 -15.91 -16.83 -1.92
CA LYS A 73 -17.15 -16.78 -2.67
C LYS A 73 -17.52 -18.19 -3.14
N GLU A 74 -18.78 -18.55 -2.97
CA GLU A 74 -19.33 -19.77 -3.55
C GLU A 74 -19.42 -19.63 -5.08
N GLY A 75 -19.03 -20.68 -5.81
CA GLY A 75 -19.07 -20.73 -7.28
C GLY A 75 -17.81 -21.31 -7.92
N ASP A 76 -17.85 -21.46 -9.24
CA ASP A 76 -16.87 -22.24 -10.00
C ASP A 76 -15.46 -21.63 -10.04
N GLN A 77 -15.34 -20.34 -9.76
CA GLN A 77 -14.05 -19.62 -9.83
C GLN A 77 -13.27 -19.64 -8.51
N GLY A 78 -13.89 -20.04 -7.40
CA GLY A 78 -13.22 -20.17 -6.10
C GLY A 78 -12.55 -18.87 -5.61
N GLN A 79 -13.19 -17.72 -5.82
CA GLN A 79 -12.63 -16.41 -5.47
C GLN A 79 -12.45 -16.29 -3.94
N MET A 80 -11.26 -15.88 -3.52
CA MET A 80 -10.98 -15.52 -2.12
C MET A 80 -10.79 -14.01 -2.00
N VAL A 81 -11.54 -13.38 -1.11
CA VAL A 81 -11.43 -11.95 -0.79
C VAL A 81 -10.84 -11.80 0.61
N ALA A 82 -9.82 -10.95 0.72
CA ALA A 82 -9.20 -10.57 1.99
C ALA A 82 -8.89 -9.07 1.97
N CYS A 83 -8.82 -8.46 3.15
CA CYS A 83 -8.60 -7.02 3.29
C CYS A 83 -7.35 -6.73 4.11
N TRP A 84 -6.57 -5.75 3.67
CA TRP A 84 -5.40 -5.26 4.39
C TRP A 84 -5.55 -3.78 4.71
N GLN A 85 -5.19 -3.45 5.95
CA GLN A 85 -5.10 -2.08 6.40
C GLN A 85 -3.66 -1.58 6.31
N LEU A 86 -3.46 -0.49 5.59
CA LEU A 86 -2.20 0.26 5.57
C LEU A 86 -2.03 1.08 6.85
N ALA A 87 -0.83 1.03 7.44
CA ALA A 87 -0.42 1.95 8.49
C ALA A 87 -0.33 3.39 7.94
N PRO A 88 -0.49 4.44 8.77
CA PRO A 88 -0.50 5.84 8.30
C PRO A 88 0.71 6.24 7.45
N LEU A 89 1.91 5.79 7.82
CA LEU A 89 3.13 6.07 7.04
C LEU A 89 3.15 5.36 5.67
N ASP A 90 2.61 4.13 5.60
CA ASP A 90 2.50 3.39 4.33
C ASP A 90 1.44 4.03 3.41
N ARG A 91 0.37 4.60 3.98
CA ARG A 91 -0.61 5.38 3.21
C ARG A 91 0.06 6.59 2.55
N LEU A 92 0.89 7.34 3.31
CA LEU A 92 1.64 8.47 2.76
C LEU A 92 2.63 8.02 1.68
N LYS A 93 3.31 6.89 1.89
CA LYS A 93 4.21 6.32 0.88
C LYS A 93 3.46 5.96 -0.40
N ILE A 94 2.30 5.32 -0.31
CA ILE A 94 1.48 5.00 -1.49
C ILE A 94 0.95 6.28 -2.14
N LEU A 95 0.50 7.27 -1.36
CA LEU A 95 0.06 8.57 -1.89
C LEU A 95 1.15 9.25 -2.73
N LEU A 96 2.40 9.23 -2.26
CA LEU A 96 3.50 9.89 -2.95
C LEU A 96 4.09 9.07 -4.10
N THR A 97 4.04 7.74 -4.03
CA THR A 97 4.71 6.87 -5.00
C THR A 97 3.78 6.20 -6.00
N GLY A 98 2.50 6.04 -5.66
CA GLY A 98 1.51 5.26 -6.42
C GLY A 98 1.84 3.77 -6.52
N LYS A 99 2.78 3.25 -5.73
CA LYS A 99 3.33 1.89 -5.91
C LYS A 99 2.84 0.93 -4.84
N LEU A 100 2.24 -0.19 -5.27
CA LEU A 100 1.95 -1.37 -4.46
C LEU A 100 2.76 -2.54 -5.00
N TRP A 101 3.52 -3.22 -4.14
CA TRP A 101 4.37 -4.36 -4.53
C TRP A 101 3.84 -5.64 -3.88
N CYS A 102 3.73 -6.71 -4.66
CA CYS A 102 3.33 -8.03 -4.20
C CYS A 102 4.43 -9.05 -4.56
N SER A 103 4.82 -9.88 -3.60
CA SER A 103 5.69 -11.05 -3.82
C SER A 103 4.95 -12.26 -3.30
N MET A 104 4.64 -13.21 -4.17
CA MET A 104 3.94 -14.44 -3.81
C MET A 104 4.73 -15.65 -4.25
N TRP A 105 4.64 -16.69 -3.43
CA TRP A 105 5.19 -17.99 -3.75
C TRP A 105 4.16 -18.72 -4.60
N THR A 106 4.46 -18.90 -5.89
CA THR A 106 3.58 -19.63 -6.81
C THR A 106 3.84 -21.13 -6.79
N PHE A 107 4.90 -21.57 -6.11
CA PHE A 107 5.36 -22.96 -6.07
C PHE A 107 5.46 -23.61 -7.46
N HIS A 108 5.94 -22.84 -8.44
CA HIS A 108 6.06 -23.24 -9.85
C HIS A 108 4.71 -23.63 -10.51
N LYS A 109 3.59 -23.15 -9.96
CA LYS A 109 2.26 -23.25 -10.57
C LYS A 109 1.88 -21.93 -11.26
N PRO A 110 0.91 -21.95 -12.18
CA PRO A 110 0.36 -20.73 -12.75
C PRO A 110 -0.10 -19.76 -11.65
N VAL A 111 0.17 -18.48 -11.84
CA VAL A 111 -0.28 -17.42 -10.94
C VAL A 111 -1.81 -17.38 -10.95
N GLN A 112 -2.42 -17.32 -9.76
CA GLN A 112 -3.84 -17.07 -9.63
C GLN A 112 -4.17 -15.61 -9.99
N PRO A 113 -5.30 -15.32 -10.64
CA PRO A 113 -5.70 -13.94 -10.95
C PRO A 113 -5.73 -13.07 -9.70
N LEU A 114 -5.21 -11.84 -9.82
CA LEU A 114 -5.17 -10.86 -8.74
C LEU A 114 -6.02 -9.67 -9.10
N PHE A 115 -6.94 -9.31 -8.21
CA PHE A 115 -7.73 -8.09 -8.34
C PHE A 115 -7.56 -7.24 -7.08
N PHE A 116 -6.94 -6.08 -7.26
CA PHE A 116 -6.74 -5.09 -6.20
C PHE A 116 -7.72 -3.93 -6.41
N SER A 117 -8.46 -3.57 -5.37
CA SER A 117 -9.22 -2.33 -5.31
C SER A 117 -9.11 -1.67 -3.93
N VAL A 118 -9.31 -0.36 -3.91
CA VAL A 118 -9.52 0.43 -2.68
C VAL A 118 -10.98 0.47 -2.25
N ASN A 119 -11.93 0.07 -3.11
CA ASN A 119 -13.34 0.00 -2.80
C ASN A 119 -13.75 -1.46 -2.55
N LYS A 120 -14.36 -1.71 -1.39
CA LYS A 120 -14.83 -3.06 -1.03
C LYS A 120 -15.84 -3.63 -2.04
N ALA A 121 -16.71 -2.78 -2.56
CA ALA A 121 -17.76 -3.16 -3.51
C ALA A 121 -17.24 -3.59 -4.89
N ASP A 122 -16.00 -3.25 -5.24
CA ASP A 122 -15.42 -3.68 -6.52
C ASP A 122 -15.05 -5.16 -6.49
N VAL A 123 -14.71 -5.69 -5.31
CA VAL A 123 -14.25 -7.08 -5.12
C VAL A 123 -15.30 -7.99 -4.49
N LEU A 124 -16.29 -7.41 -3.81
CA LEU A 124 -17.47 -8.12 -3.32
C LEU A 124 -18.64 -7.82 -4.27
N GLU A 125 -19.06 -8.83 -5.01
CA GLU A 125 -20.34 -8.73 -5.73
C GLU A 125 -21.49 -8.58 -4.72
N PRO A 126 -22.53 -7.80 -5.05
CA PRO A 126 -23.77 -7.85 -4.29
C PRO A 126 -24.32 -9.28 -4.42
N THR A 127 -24.51 -9.97 -3.30
CA THR A 127 -25.24 -11.24 -3.24
C THR A 127 -26.62 -11.03 -3.85
N THR A 128 -26.82 -11.60 -5.04
CA THR A 128 -28.13 -11.77 -5.67
C THR A 128 -28.92 -12.87 -4.98
#